data_AF-A0A7S0CFZ2-F1
#
_entry.id   AF-A0A7S0CFZ2-F1
#
_cell.length_a   1.000
_cell.length_b   1.000
_cell.length_c   1.000
_cell.angle_alpha   90.00
_cell.angle_beta   90.00
_cell.angle_gamma   90.00
#
_symmetry.space_group_name_H-M   'P 1'
#
loop_
_entity.id
_entity.type
_entity.pdbx_description
1 polymer ?
#
loop_
_entity_poly.entity_id
_entity_poly.type
_entity_poly.pdbx_seq_one_letter_code
_entity_poly.pdbx_strand_id
1 'polypeptide(L)'
;LCEEIDNVSADPVYITRMVFGPSGECYMSSKKRDGSGAYTWWGKVDTECSEAFRGQANNNLEVSFGCNSSWICTKGRNNYKMSRNTPPCLKERMWRIMEEGRLLKRVRLLPSNHPSNGSHPSYWISDSKGTLWSRNLDEKLSNYLKEGNDEVLDVAQAGDLSWVIIRPNRFEASDGVSDRLITRLSRFYREQNFRREQTNKRRIFYDSQFLWVKREHKEAAEKEYIAAALMRADMEKLIEEKHQVKIEQMIERKRKRDCLGETSLVIQQMNHVQETIGKSRSRLRHVGSPSNLTRLRNNNVYLQYSRTPNFFRRGPRQLVTQDGRMHTYMGLCDALSRLA
;
A
#
# COMPACT_ATOMS: atom_id res chain seq x y z
N LEU A 1 16.98 13.07 41.27
CA LEU A 1 16.12 13.32 40.09
C LEU A 1 16.93 13.84 38.91
N CYS A 2 17.64 14.97 39.03
CA CYS A 2 18.53 15.43 37.96
C CYS A 2 19.57 14.34 37.61
N GLU A 3 20.23 13.77 38.62
CA GLU A 3 21.14 12.64 38.44
C GLU A 3 20.49 11.42 37.76
N GLU A 4 19.23 11.11 38.06
CA GLU A 4 18.52 9.98 37.43
C GLU A 4 18.16 10.27 35.96
N ILE A 5 17.81 11.52 35.65
CA ILE A 5 17.58 11.96 34.27
C ILE A 5 18.90 11.93 33.50
N ASP A 6 19.99 12.35 34.13
CA ASP A 6 21.34 12.34 33.55
C ASP A 6 21.82 10.91 33.32
N ASN A 7 21.55 9.98 34.24
CA ASN A 7 21.84 8.55 34.07
C ASN A 7 21.06 7.93 32.90
N VAL A 8 19.77 8.28 32.74
CA VAL A 8 18.99 7.87 31.56
C VAL A 8 19.52 8.49 30.26
N SER A 9 20.20 9.63 30.35
CA SER A 9 20.80 10.29 29.18
C SER A 9 22.09 9.61 28.72
N ALA A 10 22.76 8.85 29.61
CA ALA A 10 24.01 8.14 29.31
C ALA A 10 23.78 6.81 28.57
N ASP A 11 22.64 6.15 28.77
CA ASP A 11 22.27 4.92 28.07
C ASP A 11 21.55 5.20 26.73
N PRO A 12 21.54 4.27 25.75
CA PRO A 12 20.82 4.42 24.48
C PRO A 12 19.29 4.26 24.62
N VAL A 13 18.73 4.78 25.70
CA VAL A 13 17.30 4.88 25.99
C VAL A 13 16.78 6.26 25.64
N TYR A 14 15.48 6.35 25.39
CA TYR A 14 14.76 7.61 25.32
C TYR A 14 13.58 7.57 26.27
N ILE A 15 13.33 8.69 26.95
CA ILE A 15 12.20 8.84 27.84
C ILE A 15 10.92 8.85 27.00
N THR A 16 10.01 7.93 27.28
CA THR A 16 8.70 7.85 26.61
C THR A 16 7.63 8.57 27.40
N ARG A 17 7.74 8.57 28.74
CA ARG A 17 6.82 9.23 29.64
C ARG A 17 7.54 9.74 30.87
N MET A 18 7.10 10.90 31.35
CA MET A 18 7.61 11.54 32.55
C MET A 18 6.46 12.33 33.17
N VAL A 19 6.22 12.11 34.45
CA VAL A 19 5.13 12.74 35.19
C VAL A 19 5.65 13.11 36.58
N PHE A 20 5.32 14.33 36.99
CA PHE A 20 5.61 14.86 38.32
C PHE A 20 4.33 15.19 39.05
N GLY A 21 4.29 14.87 40.33
CA GLY A 21 3.23 15.27 41.24
C GLY A 21 3.61 16.48 42.07
N PRO A 22 2.60 17.14 42.67
CA PRO A 22 2.79 18.38 43.44
C PRO A 22 3.57 18.16 44.75
N SER A 23 3.62 16.93 45.28
CA SER A 23 4.34 16.59 46.52
C SER A 23 5.72 15.98 46.26
N GLY A 24 6.18 16.03 45.00
CA GLY A 24 7.43 15.44 44.55
C GLY A 24 7.31 13.98 44.13
N GLU A 25 6.09 13.46 43.98
CA GLU A 25 5.83 12.19 43.31
C GLU A 25 6.42 12.23 41.90
N CYS A 26 6.96 11.11 41.44
CA CYS A 26 7.46 11.04 40.07
C CYS A 26 7.25 9.65 39.48
N TYR A 27 7.02 9.63 38.18
CA TYR A 27 6.96 8.44 37.36
C TYR A 27 7.68 8.69 36.05
N MET A 28 8.56 7.79 35.68
CA MET A 28 9.31 7.83 34.44
C MET A 28 9.26 6.47 33.76
N SER A 29 9.09 6.50 32.44
CA SER A 29 9.25 5.32 31.59
C SER A 29 10.15 5.68 30.43
N SER A 30 11.07 4.77 30.09
CA SER A 30 11.96 4.88 28.96
C SER A 30 11.98 3.58 28.15
N LYS A 31 12.41 3.66 26.90
CA LYS A 31 12.61 2.52 26.02
C LYS A 31 13.97 2.59 25.36
N LYS A 32 14.62 1.45 25.19
CA LYS A 32 15.84 1.36 24.37
C LYS A 32 15.47 1.61 22.90
N ARG A 33 16.39 2.24 22.15
CA ARG A 33 16.15 2.58 20.74
C ARG A 33 15.99 1.37 19.83
N ASP A 34 16.63 0.26 20.16
CA ASP A 34 16.53 -1.04 19.49
C ASP A 34 15.25 -1.81 19.84
N GLY A 35 14.44 -1.30 20.78
CA GLY A 35 13.23 -1.96 21.27
C GLY A 35 13.47 -3.14 22.23
N SER A 36 14.72 -3.44 22.59
CA SER A 36 15.09 -4.63 23.37
C SER A 36 14.73 -4.56 24.85
N GLY A 37 14.35 -3.37 25.34
CA GLY A 37 13.99 -3.19 26.74
C GLY A 37 13.29 -1.87 27.02
N ALA A 38 12.62 -1.82 28.16
CA ALA A 38 12.02 -0.64 28.73
C ALA A 38 12.39 -0.57 30.22
N TYR A 39 12.63 0.64 30.71
CA TYR A 39 12.84 0.88 32.13
C TYR A 39 11.69 1.73 32.65
N THR A 40 11.26 1.42 33.87
CA THR A 40 10.29 2.21 34.61
C THR A 40 10.85 2.50 35.98
N TRP A 41 10.67 3.74 36.41
CA TRP A 41 11.12 4.20 37.72
C TRP A 41 10.08 5.14 38.29
N TRP A 42 9.92 5.12 39.60
CA TRP A 42 9.01 6.00 40.31
C TRP A 42 9.54 6.26 41.72
N GLY A 43 9.13 7.40 42.29
CA GLY A 43 9.58 7.83 43.60
C GLY A 43 8.53 8.66 44.33
N LYS A 44 8.60 8.65 45.66
CA LYS A 44 7.71 9.37 46.58
C LYS A 44 6.21 9.08 46.39
N VAL A 45 5.85 7.89 45.92
CA VAL A 45 4.45 7.44 45.80
C VAL A 45 4.09 6.48 46.94
N ASP A 46 2.80 6.36 47.25
CA ASP A 46 2.33 5.40 48.25
C ASP A 46 2.45 3.92 47.78
N THR A 47 2.21 2.99 48.71
CA THR A 47 2.31 1.55 48.45
C THR A 47 1.31 1.09 47.39
N GLU A 48 0.07 1.58 47.43
CA GLU A 48 -1.00 1.21 46.49
C GLU A 48 -0.65 1.64 45.05
N CYS A 49 -0.09 2.84 44.91
CA CYS A 49 0.42 3.39 43.66
C CYS A 49 1.60 2.57 43.13
N SER A 50 2.55 2.22 44.01
CA SER A 50 3.69 1.38 43.65
C SER A 50 3.25 0.00 43.12
N GLU A 51 2.27 -0.62 43.77
CA GLU A 51 1.69 -1.89 43.31
C GLU A 51 0.95 -1.74 41.98
N ALA A 52 0.24 -0.63 41.79
CA ALA A 52 -0.41 -0.31 40.52
C ALA A 52 0.61 -0.19 39.37
N PHE A 53 1.79 0.36 39.62
CA PHE A 53 2.87 0.46 38.64
C PHE A 53 3.54 -0.89 38.36
N ARG A 54 3.85 -1.69 39.40
CA ARG A 54 4.47 -3.02 39.25
C ARG A 54 3.61 -3.99 38.45
N GLY A 55 2.30 -4.00 38.70
CA GLY A 55 1.36 -4.87 37.98
C GLY A 55 1.17 -4.51 36.50
N GLN A 56 1.83 -3.45 36.02
CA GLN A 56 1.58 -2.86 34.72
C GLN A 56 2.85 -2.59 33.91
N ALA A 57 3.80 -3.54 33.91
CA ALA A 57 5.08 -3.49 33.18
C ALA A 57 5.02 -3.32 31.64
N ASN A 58 3.86 -2.97 31.05
CA ASN A 58 3.72 -2.71 29.63
C ASN A 58 3.76 -1.21 29.32
N ASN A 59 4.35 -0.91 28.17
CA ASN A 59 4.73 0.41 27.64
C ASN A 59 3.64 1.50 27.47
N ASN A 60 2.41 1.29 27.91
CA ASN A 60 1.27 2.20 27.64
C ASN A 60 0.57 2.65 28.93
N LEU A 61 1.31 2.78 30.03
CA LEU A 61 0.77 3.31 31.28
C LEU A 61 0.77 4.84 31.24
N GLU A 62 -0.40 5.46 31.34
CA GLU A 62 -0.50 6.90 31.62
C GLU A 62 -0.71 7.11 33.11
N VAL A 63 0.05 8.02 33.70
CA VAL A 63 -0.03 8.37 35.12
C VAL A 63 -0.37 9.84 35.25
N SER A 64 -1.22 10.17 36.22
CA SER A 64 -1.41 11.53 36.68
C SER A 64 -1.43 11.57 38.20
N PHE A 65 -0.62 12.46 38.75
CA PHE A 65 -0.60 12.79 40.17
C PHE A 65 -1.37 14.07 40.41
N GLY A 66 -2.12 14.14 41.51
CA GLY A 66 -2.80 15.32 42.01
C GLY A 66 -2.40 15.61 43.45
N CYS A 67 -3.02 16.62 44.07
CA CYS A 67 -2.80 16.92 45.48
C CYS A 67 -3.38 15.85 46.41
N ASN A 68 -3.02 15.89 47.70
CA ASN A 68 -3.55 15.01 48.74
C ASN A 68 -3.34 13.51 48.44
N SER A 69 -2.16 13.14 47.95
CA SER A 69 -1.82 11.77 47.55
C SER A 69 -2.80 11.17 46.55
N SER A 70 -3.45 12.01 45.73
CA SER A 70 -4.33 11.53 44.67
C SER A 70 -3.53 11.15 43.45
N TRP A 71 -3.86 10.01 42.87
CA TRP A 71 -3.24 9.53 41.64
C TRP A 71 -4.23 8.71 40.84
N ILE A 72 -4.03 8.71 39.53
CA ILE A 72 -4.72 7.86 38.56
C ILE A 72 -3.66 7.26 37.65
N CYS A 73 -3.77 5.96 37.40
CA CYS A 73 -3.04 5.31 36.33
C CYS A 73 -4.02 4.63 35.36
N THR A 74 -3.75 4.76 34.07
CA THR A 74 -4.58 4.21 32.99
C THR A 74 -3.73 3.36 32.07
N LYS A 75 -4.27 2.23 31.61
CA LYS A 75 -3.57 1.25 30.78
C LYS A 75 -4.46 0.78 29.65
N GLY A 76 -3.93 0.86 28.44
CA GLY A 76 -4.65 0.44 27.25
C GLY A 76 -5.92 1.27 27.06
N ARG A 77 -7.02 0.62 26.64
CA ARG A 77 -8.23 1.33 26.23
C ARG A 77 -9.09 1.84 27.40
N ASN A 78 -9.33 1.00 28.42
CA ASN A 78 -10.28 1.28 29.52
C ASN A 78 -9.86 0.73 30.89
N ASN A 79 -8.63 0.21 31.04
CA ASN A 79 -8.19 -0.28 32.35
C ASN A 79 -7.60 0.89 33.14
N TYR A 80 -8.02 1.06 34.38
CA TYR A 80 -7.48 2.10 35.24
C TYR A 80 -7.40 1.63 36.70
N LYS A 81 -6.48 2.23 37.45
CA LYS A 81 -6.48 2.22 38.91
C LYS A 81 -6.36 3.65 39.40
N MET A 82 -6.89 3.92 40.58
CA MET A 82 -6.84 5.26 41.15
C MET A 82 -6.84 5.20 42.67
N SER A 83 -6.24 6.22 43.27
CA SER A 83 -6.27 6.44 44.71
C SER A 83 -7.69 6.64 45.25
N ARG A 84 -7.86 6.40 46.56
CA ARG A 84 -9.09 6.73 47.30
C ARG A 84 -9.44 8.21 47.25
N ASN A 85 -8.43 9.09 47.15
CA ASN A 85 -8.58 10.55 47.17
C ASN A 85 -8.96 11.16 45.82
N THR A 86 -9.24 10.33 44.81
CA THR A 86 -9.71 10.79 43.50
C THR A 86 -11.14 11.39 43.59
N PRO A 87 -11.46 12.49 42.87
CA PRO A 87 -12.78 13.12 42.92
C PRO A 87 -13.93 12.14 42.60
N PRO A 88 -15.05 12.14 43.36
CA PRO A 88 -16.20 11.27 43.10
C PRO A 88 -16.78 11.40 41.69
N CYS A 89 -16.94 12.62 41.17
CA CYS A 89 -17.45 12.83 39.81
C CYS A 89 -16.51 12.25 38.72
N LEU A 90 -15.20 12.26 38.96
CA LEU A 90 -14.24 11.64 38.04
C LEU A 90 -14.30 10.12 38.13
N LYS A 91 -14.39 9.56 39.34
CA LYS A 91 -14.61 8.11 39.57
C LYS A 91 -15.83 7.61 38.79
N GLU A 92 -16.95 8.32 38.93
CA GLU A 92 -18.21 7.99 38.25
C GLU A 92 -18.06 8.06 36.72
N ARG A 93 -17.43 9.11 36.19
CA ARG A 93 -17.18 9.21 34.74
C ARG A 93 -16.28 8.09 34.23
N MET A 94 -15.19 7.78 34.94
CA MET A 94 -14.29 6.69 34.55
C MET A 94 -14.98 5.33 34.58
N TRP A 95 -15.84 5.08 35.57
CA TRP A 95 -16.66 3.88 35.65
C TRP A 95 -17.60 3.75 34.45
N ARG A 96 -18.33 4.82 34.08
CA ARG A 96 -19.19 4.84 32.88
C ARG A 96 -18.40 4.59 31.60
N ILE A 97 -17.23 5.20 31.43
CA ILE A 97 -16.36 4.98 30.26
C ILE A 97 -16.00 3.50 30.12
N MET A 98 -15.68 2.85 31.23
CA MET A 98 -15.36 1.42 31.27
C MET A 98 -16.59 0.55 30.97
N GLU A 99 -17.71 0.81 31.65
CA GLU A 99 -18.97 0.08 31.47
C GLU A 99 -19.48 0.16 30.02
N GLU A 100 -19.41 1.35 29.42
CA GLU A 100 -19.87 1.61 28.06
C GLU A 100 -18.83 1.26 26.98
N GLY A 101 -17.66 0.71 27.35
CA GLY A 101 -16.63 0.28 26.40
C GLY A 101 -16.03 1.40 25.55
N ARG A 102 -16.02 2.64 26.06
CA ARG A 102 -15.54 3.83 25.33
C ARG A 102 -14.03 3.83 25.16
N LEU A 103 -13.46 4.88 24.58
CA LEU A 103 -12.00 5.05 24.55
C LEU A 103 -11.63 6.17 25.50
N LEU A 104 -10.93 5.83 26.59
CA LEU A 104 -10.26 6.81 27.40
C LEU A 104 -9.02 7.31 26.65
N LYS A 105 -8.94 8.61 26.35
CA LYS A 105 -7.78 9.19 25.66
C LYS A 105 -6.74 9.67 26.65
N ARG A 106 -7.14 10.46 27.64
CA ARG A 106 -6.24 11.02 28.66
C ARG A 106 -6.98 11.51 29.91
N VAL A 107 -6.30 11.45 31.05
CA VAL A 107 -6.76 12.03 32.32
C VAL A 107 -5.62 12.82 32.98
N ARG A 108 -5.94 14.02 33.47
CA ARG A 108 -5.05 14.85 34.27
C ARG A 108 -5.73 15.23 35.58
N LEU A 109 -5.04 14.96 36.68
CA LEU A 109 -5.30 15.56 37.98
C LEU A 109 -4.50 16.86 38.04
N LEU A 110 -5.18 17.93 38.43
CA LEU A 110 -4.66 19.29 38.42
C LEU A 110 -4.73 19.87 39.84
N PRO A 111 -3.82 20.79 40.21
CA PRO A 111 -3.92 21.55 41.45
C PRO A 111 -5.30 22.22 41.58
N SER A 112 -5.79 22.33 42.82
CA SER A 112 -7.06 22.99 43.12
C SER A 112 -6.81 24.42 43.59
N ASN A 113 -7.61 25.37 43.09
CA ASN A 113 -7.57 26.78 43.51
C ASN A 113 -8.23 27.02 44.88
N HIS A 114 -8.92 26.02 45.44
CA HIS A 114 -9.67 26.17 46.68
C HIS A 114 -8.93 25.55 47.88
N PRO A 115 -8.18 26.34 48.66
CA PRO A 115 -7.51 25.85 49.87
C PRO A 115 -8.50 25.40 50.96
N SER A 116 -9.71 25.98 50.96
CA SER A 116 -10.72 25.74 51.99
C SER A 116 -11.39 24.37 51.91
N ASN A 117 -11.29 23.67 50.79
CA ASN A 117 -12.15 22.52 50.55
C ASN A 117 -11.60 21.19 51.01
N GLY A 118 -10.32 21.03 51.34
CA GLY A 118 -9.73 19.74 51.76
C GLY A 118 -10.03 18.54 50.84
N SER A 119 -10.68 18.77 49.69
CA SER A 119 -11.47 17.77 48.98
C SER A 119 -11.07 17.82 47.52
N HIS A 120 -10.22 16.83 47.21
CA HIS A 120 -9.91 16.36 45.88
C HIS A 120 -9.18 17.34 44.93
N PRO A 121 -8.29 16.83 44.07
CA PRO A 121 -7.69 17.63 43.00
C PRO A 121 -8.77 18.10 42.01
N SER A 122 -8.48 19.19 41.29
CA SER A 122 -9.18 19.49 40.04
C SER A 122 -8.82 18.41 39.01
N TYR A 123 -9.60 18.29 37.93
CA TYR A 123 -9.28 17.32 36.89
C TYR A 123 -9.69 17.79 35.50
N TRP A 124 -9.02 17.23 34.50
CA TRP A 124 -9.38 17.28 33.09
C TRP A 124 -9.34 15.85 32.52
N ILE A 125 -10.33 15.49 31.73
CA ILE A 125 -10.45 14.18 31.10
C ILE A 125 -10.89 14.33 29.65
N SER A 126 -10.22 13.60 28.77
CA SER A 126 -10.55 13.47 27.35
C SER A 126 -10.86 12.01 27.03
N ASP A 127 -12.00 11.78 26.42
CA ASP A 127 -12.45 10.46 25.98
C ASP A 127 -13.15 10.56 24.61
N SER A 128 -13.72 9.45 24.13
CA SER A 128 -14.43 9.42 22.84
C SER A 128 -15.71 10.26 22.77
N LYS A 129 -16.28 10.71 23.90
CA LYS A 129 -17.42 11.65 23.95
C LYS A 129 -16.99 13.11 23.97
N GLY A 130 -15.70 13.38 24.16
CA GLY A 130 -15.13 14.72 24.24
C GLY A 130 -14.43 14.97 25.56
N THR A 131 -14.32 16.24 25.91
CA THR A 131 -13.57 16.70 27.10
C THR A 131 -14.51 17.12 28.23
N LEU A 132 -14.08 16.91 29.46
CA LEU A 132 -14.73 17.47 30.65
C LEU A 132 -13.68 17.79 31.70
N TRP A 133 -14.00 18.74 32.57
CA TRP A 133 -13.15 19.11 33.68
C TRP A 133 -13.98 19.43 34.93
N SER A 134 -13.29 19.53 36.07
CA SER A 134 -13.89 19.90 37.35
C SER A 134 -14.48 21.31 37.31
N ARG A 135 -15.60 21.52 38.00
CA ARG A 135 -16.20 22.86 38.16
C ARG A 135 -15.28 23.85 38.89
N ASN A 136 -14.40 23.34 39.75
CA ASN A 136 -13.47 24.13 40.56
C ASN A 136 -12.13 24.41 39.82
N LEU A 137 -12.08 24.17 38.51
CA LEU A 137 -10.92 24.53 37.71
C LEU A 137 -10.80 26.06 37.65
N ASP A 138 -9.56 26.56 37.59
CA ASP A 138 -9.27 27.98 37.35
C ASP A 138 -10.15 28.56 36.24
N GLU A 139 -10.77 29.72 36.48
CA GLU A 139 -11.74 30.30 35.56
C GLU A 139 -11.10 30.65 34.21
N LYS A 140 -9.88 31.23 34.24
CA LYS A 140 -9.15 31.54 33.00
C LYS A 140 -8.86 30.25 32.23
N LEU A 141 -8.28 29.24 32.87
CA LEU A 141 -8.03 27.94 32.23
C LEU A 141 -9.33 27.32 31.67
N SER A 142 -10.42 27.35 32.42
CA SER A 142 -11.73 26.85 32.02
C SER A 142 -12.25 27.57 30.76
N ASN A 143 -12.05 28.89 30.66
CA ASN A 143 -12.42 29.66 29.47
C ASN A 143 -11.57 29.26 28.27
N TYR A 144 -10.24 29.17 28.40
CA TYR A 144 -9.37 28.70 27.31
C TYR A 144 -9.66 27.25 26.87
N LEU A 145 -10.12 26.38 27.78
CA LEU A 145 -10.55 25.02 27.41
C LEU A 145 -11.87 25.01 26.62
N LYS A 146 -12.76 25.98 26.83
CA LYS A 146 -13.99 26.18 26.04
C LYS A 146 -13.71 26.89 24.72
N GLU A 147 -12.76 27.82 24.75
CA GLU A 147 -12.36 28.62 23.61
C GLU A 147 -11.46 27.80 22.69
N GLY A 148 -12.01 27.36 21.56
CA GLY A 148 -11.24 26.69 20.52
C GLY A 148 -12.02 25.58 19.84
N ASN A 149 -11.85 25.50 18.52
CA ASN A 149 -12.43 24.44 17.70
C ASN A 149 -11.52 23.20 17.63
N ASP A 150 -10.28 23.32 18.08
CA ASP A 150 -9.27 22.27 17.98
C ASP A 150 -9.29 21.36 19.21
N GLU A 151 -9.02 20.06 18.99
CA GLU A 151 -8.90 19.06 20.06
C GLU A 151 -7.80 19.45 21.06
N VAL A 152 -8.11 19.37 22.36
CA VAL A 152 -7.12 19.50 23.44
C VAL A 152 -6.44 18.14 23.62
N LEU A 153 -5.13 18.08 23.37
CA LEU A 153 -4.34 16.85 23.49
C LEU A 153 -3.83 16.64 24.91
N ASP A 154 -3.51 17.72 25.63
CA ASP A 154 -3.07 17.66 27.01
C ASP A 154 -3.26 18.99 27.72
N VAL A 155 -3.28 18.93 29.05
CA VAL A 155 -3.29 20.08 29.95
C VAL A 155 -2.28 19.84 31.05
N ALA A 156 -1.39 20.80 31.27
CA ALA A 156 -0.49 20.80 32.42
C ALA A 156 -0.74 22.06 33.24
N GLN A 157 -0.79 21.92 34.56
CA GLN A 157 -0.92 23.03 35.49
C GLN A 157 0.08 22.83 36.63
N ALA A 158 0.84 23.88 36.94
CA ALA A 158 1.81 23.91 38.02
C ALA A 158 1.15 24.32 39.34
N GLY A 159 1.90 24.19 40.45
CA GLY A 159 1.39 24.49 41.79
C GLY A 159 1.06 25.96 42.04
N ASP A 160 1.66 26.87 41.27
CA ASP A 160 1.34 28.31 41.25
C ASP A 160 0.12 28.63 40.36
N LEU A 161 -0.56 27.59 39.87
CA LEU A 161 -1.71 27.65 38.98
C LEU A 161 -1.40 28.13 37.55
N SER A 162 -0.13 28.37 37.22
CA SER A 162 0.28 28.57 35.83
C SER A 162 0.00 27.31 35.00
N TRP A 163 -0.39 27.46 33.75
CA TRP A 163 -0.87 26.34 32.95
C TRP A 163 -0.44 26.44 31.49
N VAL A 164 -0.38 25.28 30.84
CA VAL A 164 -0.16 25.12 29.40
C VAL A 164 -1.17 24.13 28.85
N ILE A 165 -1.86 24.51 27.78
CA ILE A 165 -2.77 23.67 26.99
C ILE A 165 -2.05 23.27 25.71
N ILE A 166 -1.95 21.97 25.46
CA ILE A 166 -1.30 21.40 24.29
C ILE A 166 -2.36 21.04 23.25
N ARG A 167 -2.22 21.57 22.04
CA ARG A 167 -3.08 21.29 20.88
C ARG A 167 -2.25 20.75 19.70
N PRO A 168 -2.87 20.21 18.63
CA PRO A 168 -2.14 19.56 17.54
C PRO A 168 -1.13 20.45 16.82
N ASN A 169 -1.42 21.75 16.66
CA ASN A 169 -0.61 22.70 15.87
C ASN A 169 -0.14 23.93 16.67
N ARG A 170 -0.57 24.06 17.92
CA ARG A 170 -0.26 25.20 18.78
C ARG A 170 -0.30 24.80 20.25
N PHE A 171 0.09 25.72 21.10
CA PHE A 171 -0.14 25.66 22.53
C PHE A 171 -0.69 27.00 23.01
N GLU A 172 -1.39 26.98 24.12
CA GLU A 172 -1.81 28.17 24.87
C GLU A 172 -1.20 28.08 26.26
N ALA A 173 -0.81 29.20 26.85
CA ALA A 173 -0.17 29.23 28.16
C ALA A 173 -0.64 30.47 28.93
N SER A 174 -0.70 30.37 30.25
CA SER A 174 -0.97 31.54 31.09
C SER A 174 0.28 32.40 31.31
N ASP A 175 0.06 33.62 31.79
CA ASP A 175 1.11 34.63 32.04
C ASP A 175 2.18 34.18 33.05
N GLY A 176 1.87 33.20 33.91
CA GLY A 176 2.81 32.68 34.92
C GLY A 176 3.87 31.72 34.34
N VAL A 177 3.74 31.29 33.08
CA VAL A 177 4.66 30.32 32.48
C VAL A 177 5.96 31.01 32.04
N SER A 178 7.11 30.46 32.44
CA SER A 178 8.42 31.05 32.13
C SER A 178 8.65 31.29 30.62
N ASP A 179 9.18 32.47 30.27
CA ASP A 179 9.53 32.85 28.89
C ASP A 179 10.45 31.83 28.20
N ARG A 180 11.33 31.20 28.97
CA ARG A 180 12.23 30.14 28.47
C ARG A 180 11.45 28.93 27.98
N LEU A 181 10.41 28.51 28.70
CA LEU A 181 9.54 27.40 28.30
C LEU A 181 8.69 27.80 27.09
N ILE A 182 8.09 29.00 27.11
CA ILE A 182 7.33 29.54 25.98
C ILE A 182 8.18 29.54 24.71
N THR A 183 9.39 30.10 24.77
CA THR A 183 10.34 30.15 23.64
C THR A 183 10.66 28.76 23.09
N ARG A 184 10.88 27.78 23.97
CA ARG A 184 11.17 26.39 23.58
C ARG A 184 9.96 25.72 22.92
N LEU A 185 8.76 25.89 23.46
CA LEU A 185 7.54 25.38 22.88
C LEU A 185 7.25 26.03 21.53
N SER A 186 7.39 27.35 21.41
CA SER A 186 7.23 28.07 20.13
C SER A 186 8.20 27.57 19.08
N ARG A 187 9.47 27.34 19.43
CA ARG A 187 10.45 26.74 18.52
C ARG A 187 10.05 25.33 18.10
N PHE A 188 9.64 24.49 19.05
CA PHE A 188 9.19 23.12 18.79
C PHE A 188 8.01 23.10 17.80
N TYR A 189 6.98 23.91 18.03
CA TYR A 189 5.81 23.96 17.15
C TYR A 189 6.14 24.52 15.77
N ARG A 190 7.03 25.53 15.68
CA ARG A 190 7.51 26.03 14.39
C ARG A 190 8.21 24.93 13.59
N GLU A 191 9.08 24.16 14.24
CA GLU A 191 9.81 23.06 13.60
C GLU A 191 8.87 21.90 13.21
N GLN A 192 7.91 21.54 14.07
CA GLN A 192 6.87 20.56 13.76
C GLN A 192 6.04 20.98 12.54
N ASN A 193 5.59 22.23 12.50
CA ASN A 193 4.82 22.76 11.37
C ASN A 193 5.66 22.74 10.08
N PHE A 194 6.92 23.16 10.15
CA PHE A 194 7.83 23.06 9.01
C PHE A 194 7.99 21.61 8.51
N ARG A 195 8.18 20.64 9.39
CA ARG A 195 8.29 19.21 9.01
C ARG A 195 6.99 18.68 8.39
N ARG A 196 5.83 19.10 8.90
CA ARG A 196 4.52 18.76 8.33
C ARG A 196 4.35 19.34 6.94
N GLU A 197 4.70 20.61 6.74
CA GLU A 197 4.68 21.25 5.43
C GLU A 197 5.60 20.54 4.43
N GLN A 198 6.83 20.20 4.83
CA GLN A 198 7.76 19.44 3.98
C GLN A 198 7.19 18.07 3.61
N THR A 199 6.59 17.36 4.57
CA THR A 199 5.93 16.07 4.32
C THR A 199 4.75 16.22 3.36
N ASN A 200 3.92 17.25 3.55
CA ASN A 200 2.79 17.53 2.67
C ASN A 200 3.24 17.88 1.24
N LYS A 201 4.29 18.70 1.09
CA LYS A 201 4.87 19.03 -0.22
C LYS A 201 5.39 17.77 -0.93
N ARG A 202 6.12 16.90 -0.21
CA ARG A 202 6.59 15.61 -0.76
C ARG A 202 5.42 14.73 -1.18
N ARG A 203 4.40 14.61 -0.34
CA ARG A 203 3.20 13.83 -0.66
C ARG A 203 2.50 14.35 -1.91
N ILE A 204 2.24 15.65 -2.00
CA ILE A 204 1.62 16.27 -3.19
C ILE A 204 2.47 16.00 -4.44
N PHE A 205 3.79 16.12 -4.33
CA PHE A 205 4.70 15.82 -5.44
C PHE A 205 4.59 14.36 -5.89
N TYR A 206 4.65 13.39 -4.97
CA TYR A 206 4.51 11.97 -5.31
C TYR A 206 3.13 11.63 -5.88
N ASP A 207 2.06 12.17 -5.30
CA ASP A 207 0.70 11.99 -5.81
C ASP A 207 0.58 12.54 -7.24
N SER A 208 1.21 13.69 -7.53
CA SER A 208 1.23 14.26 -8.88
C SER A 208 2.03 13.43 -9.89
N GLN A 209 3.18 12.87 -9.49
CA GLN A 209 4.00 11.98 -10.31
C GLN A 209 3.26 10.68 -10.63
N PHE A 210 2.62 10.08 -9.61
CA PHE A 210 1.80 8.88 -9.79
C PHE A 210 0.65 9.11 -10.77
N LEU A 211 -0.04 10.26 -10.67
CA LEU A 211 -1.11 10.62 -11.59
C LEU A 211 -0.61 10.90 -13.02
N TRP A 212 0.60 11.41 -13.18
CA TRP A 212 1.23 11.62 -14.49
C TRP A 212 1.56 10.28 -15.16
N VAL A 213 2.27 9.39 -14.44
CA VAL A 213 2.59 8.03 -14.92
C VAL A 213 1.32 7.25 -15.28
N LYS A 214 0.26 7.36 -14.46
CA LYS A 214 -1.04 6.73 -14.74
C LYS A 214 -1.70 7.26 -16.02
N ARG A 215 -1.57 8.57 -16.30
CA ARG A 215 -2.05 9.17 -17.55
C ARG A 215 -1.24 8.69 -18.74
N GLU A 216 0.08 8.69 -18.63
CA GLU A 216 0.97 8.22 -19.69
C GLU A 216 0.71 6.75 -20.06
N HIS A 217 0.54 5.87 -19.07
CA HIS A 217 0.15 4.48 -19.33
C HIS A 217 -1.22 4.35 -20.00
N LYS A 218 -2.20 5.19 -19.61
CA LYS A 218 -3.52 5.18 -20.24
C LYS A 218 -3.43 5.62 -21.70
N GLU A 219 -2.69 6.69 -21.99
CA GLU A 219 -2.47 7.18 -23.34
C GLU A 219 -1.69 6.19 -24.20
N ALA A 220 -0.68 5.52 -23.64
CA ALA A 220 0.07 4.48 -24.33
C ALA A 220 -0.82 3.28 -24.68
N ALA A 221 -1.65 2.82 -23.74
CA ALA A 221 -2.60 1.73 -23.97
C ALA A 221 -3.67 2.11 -25.01
N GLU A 222 -4.13 3.37 -25.02
CA GLU A 222 -5.07 3.86 -26.03
C GLU A 222 -4.44 3.92 -27.42
N LYS A 223 -3.19 4.40 -27.54
CA LYS A 223 -2.43 4.37 -28.80
C LYS A 223 -2.22 2.94 -29.31
N GLU A 224 -1.89 2.00 -28.42
CA GLU A 224 -1.74 0.59 -28.78
C GLU A 224 -3.06 -0.02 -29.26
N TYR A 225 -4.17 0.31 -28.58
CA TYR A 225 -5.51 -0.11 -29.00
C TYR A 225 -5.88 0.42 -30.39
N ILE A 226 -5.64 1.71 -30.66
CA ILE A 226 -5.89 2.33 -31.97
C ILE A 226 -5.01 1.68 -33.05
N ALA A 227 -3.72 1.48 -32.78
CA ALA A 227 -2.80 0.83 -33.72
C ALA A 227 -3.23 -0.62 -34.04
N ALA A 228 -3.65 -1.38 -33.02
CA ALA A 228 -4.16 -2.73 -33.21
C ALA A 228 -5.47 -2.75 -34.02
N ALA A 229 -6.36 -1.78 -33.82
CA ALA A 229 -7.59 -1.65 -34.60
C ALA A 229 -7.30 -1.34 -36.08
N LEU A 230 -6.35 -0.45 -36.36
CA LEU A 230 -5.93 -0.14 -37.73
C LEU A 230 -5.31 -1.37 -38.42
N MET A 231 -4.41 -2.10 -37.75
CA MET A 231 -3.83 -3.33 -38.29
C MET A 231 -4.88 -4.40 -38.60
N ARG A 232 -5.94 -4.51 -37.79
CA ARG A 232 -7.07 -5.43 -38.08
C ARG A 232 -7.84 -5.00 -39.32
N ALA A 233 -8.14 -3.71 -39.47
CA ALA A 233 -8.83 -3.18 -40.64
C ALA A 233 -8.03 -3.39 -41.93
N ASP A 234 -6.70 -3.19 -41.89
CA ASP A 234 -5.83 -3.45 -43.05
C ASP A 234 -5.77 -4.94 -43.40
N MET A 235 -5.72 -5.83 -42.40
CA MET A 235 -5.76 -7.28 -42.63
C MET A 235 -7.10 -7.73 -43.21
N GLU A 236 -8.23 -7.16 -42.78
CA GLU A 236 -9.55 -7.44 -43.36
C GLU A 236 -9.61 -7.04 -44.84
N LYS A 237 -9.14 -5.84 -45.19
CA LYS A 237 -9.04 -5.42 -46.61
C LYS A 237 -8.20 -6.36 -47.44
N LEU A 238 -7.06 -6.81 -46.91
CA LEU A 238 -6.17 -7.73 -47.64
C LEU A 238 -6.77 -9.12 -47.81
N ILE A 239 -7.58 -9.58 -46.85
CA ILE A 239 -8.37 -10.81 -46.96
C ILE A 239 -9.45 -10.65 -48.03
N GLU A 240 -10.17 -9.53 -48.05
CA GLU A 240 -11.18 -9.22 -49.06
C GLU A 240 -10.58 -9.17 -50.46
N GLU A 241 -9.46 -8.46 -50.67
CA GLU A 241 -8.76 -8.41 -51.97
C GLU A 241 -8.33 -9.80 -52.45
N LYS A 242 -7.76 -10.63 -51.57
CA LYS A 242 -7.42 -12.03 -51.90
C LYS A 242 -8.64 -12.84 -52.28
N HIS A 243 -9.76 -12.63 -51.59
CA HIS A 243 -11.02 -13.29 -51.90
C HIS A 243 -11.55 -12.84 -53.28
N GLN A 244 -11.48 -11.55 -53.58
CA GLN A 244 -11.84 -10.96 -54.88
C GLN A 244 -11.03 -11.57 -56.03
N VAL A 245 -9.69 -11.58 -55.90
CA VAL A 245 -8.79 -12.17 -56.90
C VAL A 245 -9.07 -13.65 -57.11
N LYS A 246 -9.39 -14.40 -56.04
CA LYS A 246 -9.75 -15.81 -56.14
C LYS A 246 -11.07 -16.02 -56.86
N ILE A 247 -12.07 -15.16 -56.64
CA ILE A 247 -13.33 -15.16 -57.39
C ILE A 247 -13.06 -14.89 -58.87
N GLU A 248 -12.27 -13.86 -59.19
CA GLU A 248 -11.91 -13.52 -60.57
C GLU A 248 -11.19 -14.68 -61.27
N GLN A 249 -10.21 -15.30 -60.61
CA GLN A 249 -9.53 -16.48 -61.12
C GLN A 249 -10.47 -17.67 -61.36
N MET A 250 -11.48 -17.87 -60.52
CA MET A 250 -12.50 -18.90 -60.75
C MET A 250 -13.36 -18.58 -61.98
N ILE A 251 -13.78 -17.33 -62.14
CA ILE A 251 -14.54 -16.87 -63.31
C ILE A 251 -13.71 -17.03 -64.59
N GLU A 252 -12.44 -16.62 -64.57
CA GLU A 252 -11.47 -16.78 -65.66
C GLU A 252 -11.30 -18.26 -66.06
N ARG A 253 -11.12 -19.15 -65.07
CA ARG A 253 -11.01 -20.60 -65.30
C ARG A 253 -12.30 -21.20 -65.84
N LYS A 254 -13.46 -20.68 -65.45
CA LYS A 254 -14.75 -21.10 -65.99
C LYS A 254 -14.88 -20.68 -67.45
N ARG A 255 -14.60 -19.41 -67.78
CA ARG A 255 -14.55 -18.92 -69.17
C ARG A 255 -13.60 -19.72 -70.06
N LYS A 256 -12.39 -20.03 -69.57
CA LYS A 256 -11.44 -20.88 -70.30
C LYS A 256 -11.96 -22.30 -70.51
N ARG A 257 -12.65 -22.88 -69.52
CA ARG A 257 -13.29 -24.19 -69.66
C ARG A 257 -14.44 -24.18 -70.66
N ASP A 258 -15.26 -23.14 -70.64
CA ASP A 258 -16.38 -22.99 -71.57
C ASP A 258 -15.85 -22.83 -73.01
N CYS A 259 -14.82 -22.00 -73.22
CA CYS A 259 -14.14 -21.86 -74.52
C CYS A 259 -13.45 -23.15 -74.98
N LEU A 260 -12.77 -23.87 -74.07
CA LEU A 260 -12.17 -25.18 -74.38
C LEU A 260 -13.25 -26.21 -74.74
N GLY A 261 -14.40 -26.18 -74.06
CA GLY A 261 -15.57 -26.99 -74.36
C GLY A 261 -16.10 -26.72 -75.77
N GLU A 262 -16.21 -25.46 -76.17
CA GLU A 262 -16.59 -25.05 -77.53
C GLU A 262 -15.56 -25.55 -78.56
N THR A 263 -14.26 -25.37 -78.33
CA THR A 263 -13.23 -25.90 -79.24
C THR A 263 -13.22 -27.43 -79.29
N SER A 264 -13.50 -28.11 -78.18
CA SER A 264 -13.62 -29.58 -78.16
C SER A 264 -14.83 -30.05 -78.95
N LEU A 265 -15.93 -29.31 -78.91
CA LEU A 265 -17.13 -29.57 -79.71
C LEU A 265 -16.82 -29.41 -81.20
N VAL A 266 -16.09 -28.36 -81.57
CA VAL A 266 -15.61 -28.14 -82.95
C VAL A 266 -14.66 -29.25 -83.40
N ILE A 267 -13.71 -29.66 -82.55
CA ILE A 267 -12.78 -30.77 -82.85
C ILE A 267 -13.54 -32.10 -82.99
N GLN A 268 -14.53 -32.38 -82.13
CA GLN A 268 -15.35 -33.58 -82.27
C GLN A 268 -16.16 -33.57 -83.57
N GLN A 269 -16.72 -32.42 -83.96
CA GLN A 269 -17.39 -32.28 -85.26
C GLN A 269 -16.41 -32.50 -86.42
N MET A 270 -15.20 -31.92 -86.34
CA MET A 270 -14.14 -32.13 -87.33
C MET A 270 -13.70 -33.60 -87.41
N ASN A 271 -13.50 -34.26 -86.26
CA ASN A 271 -13.12 -35.67 -86.20
C ASN A 271 -14.25 -36.56 -86.71
N HIS A 272 -15.50 -36.23 -86.44
CA HIS A 272 -16.65 -36.95 -87.01
C HIS A 272 -16.66 -36.84 -88.55
N VAL A 273 -16.34 -35.66 -89.09
CA VAL A 273 -16.12 -35.45 -90.54
C VAL A 273 -14.92 -36.25 -91.05
N GLN A 274 -13.81 -36.29 -90.31
CA GLN A 274 -12.65 -37.10 -90.69
C GLN A 274 -12.89 -38.60 -90.61
N GLU A 275 -13.66 -39.10 -89.65
CA GLU A 275 -14.04 -40.52 -89.57
C GLU A 275 -15.01 -40.91 -90.68
N THR A 276 -15.89 -39.99 -91.12
CA THR A 276 -16.70 -40.22 -92.32
C THR A 276 -15.83 -40.26 -93.57
N ILE A 277 -14.75 -39.48 -93.64
CA ILE A 277 -13.75 -39.54 -94.73
C ILE A 277 -12.86 -40.80 -94.61
N GLY A 278 -12.50 -41.22 -93.39
CA GLY A 278 -11.62 -42.35 -93.08
C GLY A 278 -12.28 -43.71 -93.31
N LYS A 279 -13.61 -43.82 -93.11
CA LYS A 279 -14.38 -45.03 -93.46
C LYS A 279 -14.37 -45.34 -94.97
N SER A 280 -13.91 -44.42 -95.82
CA SER A 280 -13.69 -44.66 -97.26
C SER A 280 -12.29 -45.19 -97.61
N ARG A 281 -11.32 -45.24 -96.68
CA ARG A 281 -9.92 -45.58 -96.99
C ARG A 281 -9.23 -46.40 -95.90
N SER A 282 -9.61 -47.66 -95.71
CA SER A 282 -8.68 -48.64 -95.10
C SER A 282 -9.22 -50.08 -95.14
N ARG A 283 -9.20 -50.69 -96.34
CA ARG A 283 -8.81 -52.10 -96.51
C ARG A 283 -7.33 -52.09 -96.87
N LEU A 284 -6.43 -52.55 -95.99
CA LEU A 284 -5.24 -53.36 -96.29
C LEU A 284 -4.18 -53.33 -95.16
N ARG A 285 -3.94 -54.53 -94.64
CA ARG A 285 -2.68 -55.14 -94.15
C ARG A 285 -2.16 -54.89 -92.72
N HIS A 286 -2.04 -56.05 -92.03
CA HIS A 286 -1.05 -56.50 -91.05
C HIS A 286 0.41 -56.08 -91.38
N VAL A 287 1.40 -56.05 -90.47
CA VAL A 287 1.96 -57.10 -89.58
C VAL A 287 2.92 -56.42 -88.58
N GLY A 288 3.07 -56.92 -87.35
CA GLY A 288 4.34 -56.82 -86.61
C GLY A 288 4.27 -56.45 -85.12
N SER A 289 4.44 -57.47 -84.26
CA SER A 289 4.89 -57.40 -82.85
C SER A 289 6.44 -57.50 -82.82
N PRO A 290 7.22 -57.46 -81.70
CA PRO A 290 6.85 -57.35 -80.27
C PRO A 290 7.80 -56.49 -79.36
N SER A 291 7.42 -56.40 -78.08
CA SER A 291 8.26 -56.51 -76.85
C SER A 291 8.95 -55.31 -76.16
N ASN A 292 8.86 -55.39 -74.81
CA ASN A 292 9.78 -54.99 -73.73
C ASN A 292 9.64 -53.64 -72.98
N LEU A 293 9.17 -53.78 -71.72
CA LEU A 293 9.76 -53.32 -70.46
C LEU A 293 10.77 -52.14 -70.52
N THR A 294 10.53 -51.06 -69.77
CA THR A 294 11.34 -50.74 -68.57
C THR A 294 10.71 -49.67 -67.68
N ARG A 295 10.84 -49.90 -66.38
CA ARG A 295 10.61 -48.99 -65.25
C ARG A 295 11.96 -48.34 -64.93
N LEU A 296 12.04 -47.02 -64.78
CA LEU A 296 13.21 -46.35 -64.20
C LEU A 296 12.78 -45.26 -63.22
N ARG A 297 13.04 -45.55 -61.93
CA ARG A 297 13.32 -44.60 -60.86
C ARG A 297 14.67 -43.93 -61.13
N ASN A 298 14.81 -42.65 -60.78
CA ASN A 298 15.78 -42.15 -59.79
C ASN A 298 15.91 -40.62 -59.87
N ASN A 299 15.84 -39.95 -58.71
CA ASN A 299 16.98 -39.19 -58.21
C ASN A 299 16.83 -38.88 -56.72
N ASN A 300 17.62 -39.63 -55.95
CA ASN A 300 18.53 -39.24 -54.88
C ASN A 300 18.13 -38.22 -53.79
N VAL A 301 18.31 -38.75 -52.58
CA VAL A 301 18.44 -38.17 -51.24
C VAL A 301 19.82 -37.49 -51.07
N TYR A 302 19.96 -36.42 -50.27
CA TYR A 302 20.76 -36.36 -49.02
C TYR A 302 20.97 -34.93 -48.47
N LEU A 303 21.26 -34.89 -47.15
CA LEU A 303 21.60 -33.80 -46.21
C LEU A 303 20.39 -33.28 -45.42
N GLN A 304 20.37 -33.22 -44.08
CA GLN A 304 21.44 -33.33 -43.08
C GLN A 304 20.80 -33.60 -41.70
N TYR A 305 21.30 -34.60 -40.97
CA TYR A 305 20.98 -34.78 -39.55
C TYR A 305 21.71 -33.70 -38.75
N SER A 306 20.98 -32.72 -38.19
CA SER A 306 21.50 -31.84 -37.15
C SER A 306 21.21 -32.45 -35.77
N ARG A 307 22.27 -32.85 -35.06
CA ARG A 307 22.23 -33.08 -33.61
C ARG A 307 22.09 -31.72 -32.91
N THR A 308 20.89 -31.37 -32.48
CA THR A 308 20.68 -30.34 -31.45
C THR A 308 19.56 -30.78 -30.50
N PRO A 309 19.63 -30.45 -29.21
CA PRO A 309 18.70 -30.95 -28.22
C PRO A 309 17.30 -30.33 -28.42
N ASN A 310 16.27 -31.16 -28.24
CA ASN A 310 14.86 -30.78 -28.36
C ASN A 310 14.47 -29.83 -27.22
N PHE A 311 14.09 -28.59 -27.57
CA PHE A 311 13.32 -27.72 -26.70
C PHE A 311 11.87 -27.69 -27.21
N PHE A 312 10.91 -27.99 -26.34
CA PHE A 312 9.49 -27.85 -26.66
C PHE A 312 8.98 -26.49 -26.18
N ARG A 313 8.27 -25.79 -27.07
CA ARG A 313 7.66 -24.49 -26.78
C ARG A 313 6.23 -24.70 -26.32
N ARG A 314 5.94 -24.45 -25.04
CA ARG A 314 4.57 -24.45 -24.49
C ARG A 314 4.18 -23.01 -24.15
N GLY A 315 3.73 -22.27 -25.17
CA GLY A 315 3.29 -20.87 -25.02
C GLY A 315 4.40 -19.82 -25.06
N PRO A 316 4.06 -18.52 -25.01
CA PRO A 316 4.96 -17.42 -25.37
C PRO A 316 6.08 -17.12 -24.35
N ARG A 317 6.14 -17.79 -23.19
CA ARG A 317 7.08 -17.46 -22.10
C ARG A 317 7.70 -18.66 -21.34
N GLN A 318 7.74 -19.87 -21.91
CA GLN A 318 8.29 -21.05 -21.21
C GLN A 318 9.18 -21.93 -22.11
N LEU A 319 10.35 -22.31 -21.56
CA LEU A 319 11.23 -23.37 -22.08
C LEU A 319 11.32 -24.46 -21.00
N VAL A 320 11.16 -25.72 -21.41
CA VAL A 320 11.20 -26.89 -20.53
C VAL A 320 12.33 -27.81 -20.97
N THR A 321 13.18 -28.23 -20.04
CA THR A 321 14.25 -29.23 -20.28
C THR A 321 13.71 -30.64 -20.07
N GLN A 322 14.39 -31.64 -20.66
CA GLN A 322 13.94 -33.04 -20.74
C GLN A 322 13.80 -33.74 -19.37
N ASP A 323 14.38 -33.15 -18.32
CA ASP A 323 14.39 -33.55 -16.92
C ASP A 323 13.28 -32.88 -16.07
N GLY A 324 12.36 -32.15 -16.69
CA GLY A 324 11.10 -31.71 -16.06
C GLY A 324 11.22 -30.53 -15.08
N ARG A 325 12.37 -29.85 -15.02
CA ARG A 325 12.57 -28.69 -14.15
C ARG A 325 12.09 -27.40 -14.84
N MET A 326 11.21 -26.66 -14.17
CA MET A 326 10.69 -25.38 -14.65
C MET A 326 11.62 -24.22 -14.24
N HIS A 327 11.98 -23.37 -15.19
CA HIS A 327 12.62 -22.09 -14.91
C HIS A 327 11.74 -20.95 -15.44
N THR A 328 11.29 -20.07 -14.54
CA THR A 328 10.58 -18.83 -14.87
C THR A 328 11.58 -17.70 -15.15
N TYR A 329 11.22 -16.83 -16.09
CA TYR A 329 12.09 -15.82 -16.72
C TYR A 329 12.51 -14.62 -15.82
N MET A 330 12.61 -14.79 -14.50
CA MET A 330 13.06 -13.74 -13.57
C MET A 330 14.25 -14.19 -12.71
N GLY A 331 15.34 -14.63 -13.36
CA GLY A 331 16.57 -14.97 -12.64
C GLY A 331 17.86 -14.84 -13.46
N LEU A 332 17.77 -14.50 -14.74
CA LEU A 332 18.95 -14.47 -15.64
C LEU A 332 19.68 -13.11 -15.68
N CYS A 333 19.11 -12.04 -15.11
CA CYS A 333 19.82 -10.76 -14.97
C CYS A 333 20.68 -10.67 -13.69
N ASP A 334 20.27 -11.32 -12.59
CA ASP A 334 21.02 -11.31 -11.31
C ASP A 334 22.24 -12.24 -11.30
N ALA A 335 22.25 -13.27 -12.15
CA ALA A 335 23.35 -14.23 -12.24
C ALA A 335 24.55 -13.68 -13.03
N LEU A 336 24.34 -12.71 -13.92
CA LEU A 336 25.39 -12.13 -14.77
C LEU A 336 26.02 -10.86 -14.19
N SER A 337 25.44 -10.27 -13.14
CA SER A 337 26.02 -9.10 -12.44
C SER A 337 27.01 -9.47 -11.34
N ARG A 338 27.15 -10.77 -11.01
CA ARG A 338 28.11 -11.27 -9.99
C ARG A 338 29.41 -11.82 -10.59
N LEU A 339 29.62 -11.65 -11.90
CA LEU A 339 30.80 -12.12 -12.64
C LEU A 339 31.46 -11.01 -13.48
N ALA A 340 31.27 -9.74 -13.12
CA ALA A 340 31.95 -8.59 -13.71
C ALA A 340 32.66 -7.77 -12.62
#